data_AF-A0A971VBS6-F1
#
_entry.id   AF-A0A971VBS6-F1
#
_cell.length_a   1.000
_cell.length_b   1.000
_cell.length_c   1.000
_cell.angle_alpha   90.00
_cell.angle_beta   90.00
_cell.angle_gamma   90.00
#
_symmetry.space_group_name_H-M   'P 1'
#
loop_
_entity.id
_entity.type
_entity.pdbx_description
1 polymer ?
#
loop_
_entity_poly.entity_id
_entity_poly.type
_entity_poly.pdbx_seq_one_letter_code
_entity_poly.pdbx_strand_id
1 'polypeptide(L)' 'MIAMNYSMFIVVLLFTILTLYDLWRFVRKKESVKVLIVFIIIMVSSLIIGVLLATGRRPASPSELIDRLLKMMGVIK' A
#
# COMPACT_ATOMS: atom_id res chain seq x y z
N MET A 1 -2.02 16.56 13.81
CA MET A 1 -3.47 16.31 13.62
C MET A 1 -3.70 16.27 12.11
N ILE A 2 -3.86 15.07 11.53
CA ILE A 2 -4.09 14.91 10.08
C ILE A 2 -5.55 15.29 9.85
N ALA A 3 -5.81 16.47 9.31
CA ALA A 3 -7.16 16.83 8.86
C ALA A 3 -7.47 16.00 7.62
N MET A 4 -8.14 14.86 7.81
CA MET A 4 -8.60 14.01 6.72
C MET A 4 -9.74 14.73 6.01
N ASN A 5 -9.51 15.12 4.76
CA ASN A 5 -10.56 15.73 3.93
C ASN A 5 -11.68 14.70 3.69
N TYR A 6 -12.94 15.13 3.58
CA TYR A 6 -14.10 14.21 3.43
C TYR A 6 -13.91 13.24 2.24
N SER A 7 -13.32 13.71 1.14
CA SER A 7 -12.99 12.88 -0.02
C SER A 7 -12.02 11.75 0.30
N MET A 8 -11.02 11.99 1.15
CA MET A 8 -10.04 10.98 1.56
C MET A 8 -10.69 9.90 2.44
N PHE A 9 -11.61 10.31 3.32
CA PHE A 9 -12.38 9.37 4.13
C PHE A 9 -13.24 8.45 3.25
N ILE A 10 -13.93 9.01 2.25
CA ILE A 10 -14.73 8.23 1.29
C ILE A 10 -13.87 7.25 0.50
N VAL A 11 -12.68 7.67 0.04
CA VAL A 11 -11.76 6.79 -0.69
C VAL A 11 -11.28 5.63 0.18
N VAL A 12 -10.87 5.89 1.42
CA VAL A 12 -10.45 4.84 2.35
C VAL A 12 -11.61 3.88 2.63
N LEU A 13 -12.81 4.42 2.88
CA LEU A 13 -14.00 3.62 3.18
C LEU A 13 -14.40 2.72 2.01
N LEU A 14 -14.43 3.24 0.79
CA LEU A 14 -14.69 2.45 -0.43
C LEU A 14 -13.62 1.38 -0.64
N PHE A 15 -12.35 1.74 -0.50
CA PHE A 15 -11.25 0.81 -0.65
C PHE A 15 -11.34 -0.34 0.37
N THR A 16 -11.64 -0.02 1.63
CA THR A 16 -11.84 -1.02 2.69
C THR A 16 -13.01 -1.96 2.36
N ILE A 17 -14.16 -1.44 1.91
CA ILE A 17 -15.32 -2.27 1.56
C ILE A 17 -14.99 -3.23 0.41
N LEU A 18 -14.36 -2.73 -0.66
CA LEU A 18 -13.95 -3.56 -1.81
C LEU A 18 -12.95 -4.64 -1.39
N THR A 19 -11.98 -4.28 -0.55
CA THR A 19 -10.97 -5.23 -0.03
C THR A 19 -11.63 -6.32 0.82
N LEU A 20 -12.58 -5.96 1.68
CA LEU A 20 -13.32 -6.93 2.49
C LEU A 20 -14.16 -7.87 1.61
N TYR A 21 -14.77 -7.34 0.54
CA TYR A 21 -15.53 -8.14 -0.41
C TYR A 21 -14.64 -9.17 -1.13
N ASP A 22 -13.48 -8.74 -1.61
CA ASP A 22 -12.50 -9.63 -2.23
C ASP A 22 -11.97 -10.66 -1.22
N LEU A 23 -11.65 -10.23 0.01
CA LEU A 23 -11.17 -11.13 1.06
C LEU A 23 -12.21 -12.21 1.38
N TRP A 24 -13.49 -11.84 1.45
CA TRP A 24 -14.57 -12.80 1.66
C TRP A 24 -14.69 -13.79 0.51
N ARG A 25 -14.47 -13.35 -0.73
CA ARG A 25 -14.42 -14.22 -1.91
C ARG A 25 -13.25 -15.20 -1.84
N PHE A 26 -12.07 -14.77 -1.42
CA PHE A 26 -10.90 -15.64 -1.21
C PHE A 26 -11.16 -16.71 -0.16
N VAL A 27 -11.78 -16.33 0.97
CA VAL A 27 -12.15 -17.27 2.04
C VAL A 27 -13.18 -18.30 1.56
N ARG A 28 -14.21 -17.87 0.82
CA ARG A 28 -15.22 -18.79 0.26
C ARG A 28 -14.65 -19.78 -0.75
N LYS A 29 -13.69 -19.37 -1.57
CA LYS A 29 -13.06 -20.24 -2.57
C LYS A 29 -12.01 -21.21 -1.98
N LYS A 30 -11.75 -21.17 -0.67
CA LYS A 30 -10.66 -21.94 -0.01
C LYS A 30 -9.34 -21.82 -0.76
N GLU A 31 -9.04 -20.60 -1.22
CA GLU A 31 -7.79 -20.29 -1.89
C GLU A 31 -6.60 -20.55 -0.94
N SER A 32 -5.43 -20.83 -1.50
CA SER A 32 -4.24 -21.13 -0.70
C SER A 32 -3.87 -19.97 0.22
N VAL A 33 -3.55 -20.26 1.49
CA VAL A 33 -3.13 -19.24 2.49
C VAL A 33 -1.99 -18.35 1.96
N LYS A 34 -1.11 -18.91 1.12
CA LYS A 34 -0.04 -18.17 0.44
C LYS A 34 -0.57 -17.02 -0.43
N VAL A 35 -1.64 -17.25 -1.19
CA VAL A 35 -2.27 -16.23 -2.06
C VAL A 35 -2.91 -15.14 -1.21
N LEU A 36 -3.57 -15.51 -0.11
CA LEU A 36 -4.15 -14.57 0.83
C LEU A 36 -3.10 -13.63 1.44
N ILE A 37 -1.95 -14.17 1.85
CA ILE A 37 -0.85 -13.38 2.40
C ILE A 37 -0.32 -12.38 1.36
N VAL A 38 -0.07 -12.84 0.13
CA VAL A 38 0.42 -11.96 -0.95
C VAL A 38 -0.60 -10.87 -1.27
N PHE A 39 -1.89 -11.22 -1.36
CA PHE A 39 -2.98 -10.27 -1.56
C PHE A 39 -3.01 -9.20 -0.47
N ILE A 40 -2.96 -9.60 0.81
CA ILE A 40 -2.94 -8.68 1.94
C ILE A 40 -1.73 -7.75 1.87
N ILE A 41 -0.53 -8.27 1.60
CA ILE A 41 0.69 -7.46 1.49
C ILE A 41 0.53 -6.41 0.39
N ILE A 42 0.05 -6.81 -0.79
CA ILE A 42 -0.15 -5.89 -1.92
C ILE A 42 -1.20 -4.83 -1.58
N MET A 43 -2.35 -5.23 -1.01
CA MET A 43 -3.45 -4.33 -0.67
C MET A 43 -3.08 -3.33 0.42
N VAL A 44 -2.36 -3.77 1.45
CA VAL A 44 -1.88 -2.89 2.51
C VAL A 44 -0.83 -1.91 1.97
N SER A 45 0.11 -2.40 1.15
CA SER A 45 1.14 -1.56 0.55
C SER A 45 0.55 -0.49 -0.36
N SER A 46 -0.44 -0.85 -1.19
CA SER A 46 -1.11 0.09 -2.09
C SER A 46 -1.91 1.15 -1.32
N LEU A 47 -2.59 0.76 -0.24
CA LEU A 47 -3.31 1.70 0.63
C LEU A 47 -2.36 2.67 1.33
N ILE A 48 -1.25 2.16 1.88
CA ILE A 48 -0.23 3.00 2.52
C ILE A 48 0.33 4.01 1.52
N ILE A 49 0.72 3.57 0.33
CA ILE A 49 1.25 4.45 -0.72
C ILE A 49 0.20 5.48 -1.13
N GLY A 50 -1.05 5.07 -1.34
CA GLY A 50 -2.16 5.97 -1.68
C GLY A 50 -2.41 7.03 -0.62
N VAL A 51 -2.37 6.66 0.66
CA VAL A 51 -2.48 7.58 1.80
C VAL A 51 -1.29 8.52 1.86
N LEU A 52 -0.05 8.02 1.69
CA LEU A 52 1.14 8.87 1.63
C LEU A 52 1.00 9.93 0.54
N LEU A 53 0.66 9.52 -0.68
CA LEU A 53 0.46 10.41 -1.82
C LEU A 53 -0.64 11.44 -1.55
N ALA A 54 -1.78 11.03 -0.99
CA ALA A 54 -2.88 11.91 -0.65
C ALA A 54 -2.52 12.95 0.43
N THR A 55 -1.58 12.62 1.32
CA THR A 55 -1.05 13.57 2.32
C THR A 55 0.06 14.48 1.79
N GLY A 56 0.30 14.45 0.47
CA GLY A 56 1.37 15.23 -0.17
C GLY A 56 2.77 14.70 0.14
N ARG A 57 2.89 13.59 0.86
CA ARG A 57 4.17 12.92 1.11
C ARG A 57 4.48 12.03 -0.08
N ARG A 58 5.41 12.48 -0.91
CA ARG A 58 5.95 11.63 -1.98
C ARG A 58 6.72 10.47 -1.32
N PRO A 59 6.30 9.21 -1.53
CA PRO A 59 7.15 8.08 -1.15
C PRO A 59 8.48 8.21 -1.89
N ALA A 60 9.56 7.71 -1.29
CA ALA A 60 10.89 7.74 -1.89
C ALA A 60 10.81 7.20 -3.32
N SER A 61 11.28 8.00 -4.28
CA SER A 61 11.24 7.60 -5.67
C SER A 61 12.05 6.31 -5.88
N PRO A 62 11.72 5.48 -6.89
CA PRO A 62 12.54 4.30 -7.21
C PRO A 62 14.01 4.67 -7.37
N SER A 63 14.29 5.83 -7.95
CA SER A 63 15.64 6.39 -8.08
C SER A 63 16.29 6.72 -6.73
N GLU A 64 15.60 7.37 -5.79
CA GLU A 64 16.12 7.60 -4.43
C GLU A 64 16.36 6.30 -3.67
N LEU A 65 15.52 5.29 -3.89
CA LEU A 65 15.61 4.00 -3.22
C LEU A 65 16.83 3.22 -3.76
N ILE A 66 17.03 3.26 -5.08
CA ILE A 66 18.23 2.73 -5.74
C ILE A 66 19.48 3.50 -5.30
N ASP A 67 19.43 4.83 -5.23
CA ASP A 67 20.55 5.67 -4.80
C ASP A 67 20.96 5.35 -3.36
N ARG A 68 19.99 5.23 -2.43
CA ARG A 68 20.25 4.78 -1.06
C ARG A 68 20.82 3.38 -0.99
N LEU A 69 20.33 2.44 -1.81
CA LEU A 69 20.87 1.08 -1.86
C LEU A 69 22.32 1.08 -2.37
N LEU A 70 22.61 1.82 -3.44
CA LEU A 70 23.95 1.93 -4.02
C LEU A 70 24.91 2.64 -3.06
N LYS A 71 24.45 3.66 -2.34
CA LYS A 71 25.21 4.35 -1.28
C LYS A 71 25.49 3.44 -0.08
N MET A 72 24.51 2.62 0.32
CA MET A 72 24.66 1.62 1.37
C MET A 72 25.64 0.49 0.98
N MET A 73 25.70 0.15 -0.31
CA MET A 73 26.70 -0.77 -0.87
C MET A 73 28.07 -0.12 -1.13
N GLY A 74 28.25 1.18 -0.85
CA GLY A 74 29.50 1.90 -1.05
C GLY A 74 29.88 2.15 -2.52
N VAL A 75 28.94 1.96 -3.44
CA VAL A 75 29.14 2.13 -4.89
C VAL A 75 29.14 3.62 -5.28
N ILE A 76 28.42 4.46 -4.52
CA ILE A 76 28.33 5.92 -4.71
C ILE A 76 28.64 6.61 -3.38
N LYS A 77 29.31 7.76 -3.41
CA LYS A 77 29.80 8.49 -2.22
C LYS A 77 28.75 9.40 -1.59
#